data_AF-W4VL24-F1
#
_entry.id   AF-W4VL24-F1
#
_cell.length_a   1.000
_cell.length_b   1.000
_cell.length_c   1.000
_cell.angle_alpha   90.00
_cell.angle_beta   90.00
_cell.angle_gamma   90.00
#
_symmetry.space_group_name_H-M   'P 1'
#
loop_
_entity.id
_entity.type
_entity.pdbx_description
1 polymer ?
#
loop_
_entity_poly.entity_id
_entity_poly.type
_entity_poly.pdbx_seq_one_letter_code
_entity_poly.pdbx_strand_id
1 'polypeptide(L)'
;MTQLSVETITVALFLLCFYHLPNLRERTESGVQRAINLIIAVAFGTLMTMVAISAHSTKLFDKISDYFLETSYKLGGGHNVVNVILVDMRGLDTIFEIVVLGIAALAIYGLIKLRNKKEAE
;
A
#
# COMPACT_ATOMS: atom_id res chain seq x y z
N MET A 1 13.62 5.83 -0.93
CA MET A 1 13.14 7.02 -1.66
C MET A 1 11.64 6.98 -1.85
N THR A 2 11.08 5.93 -2.47
CA THR A 2 9.62 5.80 -2.71
C THR A 2 8.77 5.95 -1.44
N GLN A 3 9.15 5.30 -0.35
CA GLN A 3 8.41 5.36 0.93
C GLN A 3 8.17 6.81 1.40
N LEU A 4 9.24 7.61 1.45
CA LEU A 4 9.14 9.00 1.92
C LEU A 4 8.29 9.87 0.98
N SER A 5 8.42 9.67 -0.35
CA SER A 5 7.59 10.38 -1.32
C SER A 5 6.11 10.03 -1.18
N VAL A 6 5.79 8.73 -1.05
CA VAL A 6 4.41 8.24 -0.87
C VAL A 6 3.83 8.78 0.43
N GLU A 7 4.58 8.68 1.54
CA GLU A 7 4.14 9.17 2.85
C GLU A 7 3.85 10.67 2.83
N THR A 8 4.72 11.47 2.22
CA THR A 8 4.53 12.91 2.10
C THR A 8 3.25 13.25 1.32
N ILE A 9 3.01 12.57 0.19
CA ILE A 9 1.81 12.77 -0.62
C ILE A 9 0.55 12.35 0.15
N THR A 10 0.58 11.18 0.80
CA THR A 10 -0.56 10.67 1.57
C THR A 10 -0.91 11.57 2.74
N VAL A 11 0.07 12.09 3.48
CA VAL A 11 -0.18 13.07 4.56
C VAL A 11 -0.80 14.35 4.00
N ALA A 12 -0.30 14.89 2.89
CA ALA A 12 -0.88 16.06 2.25
C ALA A 12 -2.35 15.83 1.84
N LEU A 13 -2.67 14.65 1.27
CA LEU A 13 -4.03 14.27 0.91
C LEU A 13 -4.95 14.11 2.14
N PHE A 14 -4.45 13.54 3.24
CA PHE A 14 -5.22 13.44 4.48
C PHE A 14 -5.52 14.82 5.07
N LEU A 15 -4.55 15.74 5.08
CA LEU A 15 -4.76 17.11 5.55
C LEU A 15 -5.79 17.85 4.68
N LEU A 16 -5.74 17.68 3.36
CA LEU A 16 -6.76 18.22 2.45
C LEU A 16 -8.15 17.67 2.77
N CYS A 17 -8.27 16.37 3.07
CA CYS A 17 -9.52 15.74 3.46
C CYS A 17 -10.04 16.29 4.81
N PHE A 18 -9.17 16.38 5.82
CA PHE A 18 -9.51 16.93 7.13
C PHE A 18 -9.96 18.38 7.07
N TYR A 19 -9.36 19.20 6.21
CA TYR A 19 -9.76 20.60 6.03
C TYR A 19 -11.21 20.75 5.56
N HIS A 20 -11.71 19.80 4.75
CA HIS A 20 -13.08 19.83 4.21
C HIS A 20 -14.07 19.00 5.03
N LEU A 21 -13.64 18.38 6.14
CA LEU A 21 -14.49 17.51 6.94
C LEU A 21 -15.44 18.37 7.80
N PRO A 22 -16.77 18.14 7.74
CA PRO A 22 -17.70 18.84 8.61
C PRO A 22 -17.48 18.45 10.07
N ASN A 23 -17.97 19.28 11.00
CA ASN A 23 -17.93 18.98 12.43
C ASN A 23 -18.56 17.59 12.70
N LEU A 24 -17.72 16.63 13.06
CA LEU A 24 -18.15 15.28 13.37
C LEU A 24 -18.97 15.28 14.66
N ARG A 25 -20.08 14.56 14.66
CA ARG A 25 -20.91 14.34 15.86
C ARG A 25 -20.07 13.65 16.94
N GLU A 26 -20.28 14.02 18.20
CA GLU A 26 -19.65 13.33 19.32
C GLU A 26 -19.92 11.82 19.27
N ARG A 27 -18.84 11.05 19.41
CA ARG A 27 -18.87 9.59 19.30
C ARG A 27 -19.49 9.00 20.57
N THR A 28 -20.73 8.53 20.47
CA THR A 28 -21.45 7.88 21.57
C THR A 28 -21.11 6.38 21.68
N GLU A 29 -19.83 6.03 21.73
CA GLU A 29 -19.43 4.63 21.94
C GLU A 29 -19.42 4.30 23.43
N SER A 30 -20.07 3.19 23.78
CA SER A 30 -20.03 2.66 25.14
C SER A 30 -18.63 2.17 25.49
N GLY A 31 -18.24 2.25 26.78
CA GLY A 31 -16.96 1.71 27.25
C GLY A 31 -16.77 0.23 26.94
N VAL A 32 -17.87 -0.53 26.90
CA VAL A 32 -17.88 -1.95 26.52
C VAL A 32 -17.50 -2.15 25.05
N GLN A 33 -18.07 -1.36 24.12
CA GLN A 33 -17.71 -1.42 22.70
C GLN A 33 -16.23 -1.09 22.48
N ARG A 34 -15.71 -0.07 23.18
CA ARG A 34 -14.29 0.29 23.09
C ARG A 34 -13.37 -0.81 23.62
N ALA A 35 -13.76 -1.47 24.71
CA ALA A 35 -13.02 -2.60 25.27
C ALA A 35 -13.01 -3.80 24.31
N ILE A 36 -14.15 -4.13 23.70
CA ILE A 36 -14.24 -5.20 22.70
C ILE A 36 -13.34 -4.89 21.49
N ASN A 37 -13.42 -3.67 20.95
CA ASN A 37 -12.58 -3.24 19.82
C ASN A 37 -11.09 -3.33 20.15
N LEU A 38 -10.70 -2.95 21.37
CA LEU A 38 -9.32 -3.05 21.84
C LEU A 38 -8.86 -4.52 21.93
N ILE A 39 -9.69 -5.40 22.51
CA ILE A 39 -9.38 -6.83 22.63
C ILE A 39 -9.21 -7.44 21.25
N ILE A 40 -10.13 -7.15 20.31
CA ILE A 40 -10.06 -7.67 18.93
C ILE A 40 -8.78 -7.17 18.23
N ALA A 41 -8.47 -5.87 18.33
CA ALA A 41 -7.30 -5.30 17.69
C ALA A 41 -5.99 -5.90 18.23
N VAL A 42 -5.86 -6.04 19.56
CA VAL A 42 -4.69 -6.63 20.20
C VAL A 42 -4.58 -8.12 19.89
N ALA A 43 -5.68 -8.87 19.95
CA ALA A 43 -5.70 -10.29 19.63
C ALA A 43 -5.27 -10.53 18.17
N PHE A 44 -5.82 -9.77 17.22
CA PHE A 44 -5.48 -9.90 15.81
C PHE A 44 -4.02 -9.49 15.54
N GLY A 45 -3.55 -8.38 16.10
CA GLY A 45 -2.16 -7.95 15.96
C GLY A 45 -1.17 -8.97 16.52
N THR A 46 -1.48 -9.54 17.69
CA THR A 46 -0.65 -10.58 18.32
C THR A 46 -0.65 -11.87 17.49
N LEU A 47 -1.82 -12.30 17.01
CA LEU A 47 -1.96 -13.46 16.14
C LEU A 47 -1.10 -13.31 14.87
N MET A 48 -1.23 -12.19 14.16
CA MET A 48 -0.44 -11.93 12.95
C MET A 48 1.05 -11.85 13.24
N THR A 49 1.44 -11.28 14.39
CA THR A 49 2.84 -11.24 14.83
C THR A 49 3.39 -12.64 15.06
N MET A 50 2.66 -13.51 15.75
CA MET A 50 3.07 -14.91 15.97
C MET A 50 3.18 -15.67 14.64
N VAL A 51 2.22 -15.49 13.73
CA VAL A 51 2.27 -16.10 12.39
C VAL A 51 3.52 -15.64 11.63
N ALA A 52 3.82 -14.34 11.63
CA ALA A 52 4.98 -13.79 10.95
C ALA A 52 6.31 -14.33 11.52
N ILE A 53 6.45 -14.39 12.85
CA ILE A 53 7.66 -14.94 13.51
C ILE A 53 7.82 -16.44 13.18
N SER A 54 6.72 -17.20 13.23
CA SER A 54 6.71 -18.62 12.91
C SER A 54 7.13 -18.88 11.46
N ALA A 55 6.52 -18.16 10.51
CA ALA A 55 6.85 -18.27 9.09
C ALA A 55 8.28 -17.85 8.79
N HIS A 56 8.81 -16.81 9.45
CA HIS A 56 10.17 -16.33 9.22
C HIS A 56 11.24 -17.31 9.74
N SER A 57 10.94 -18.02 10.83
CA SER A 57 11.89 -18.94 11.47
C SER A 57 12.08 -20.25 10.69
N THR A 58 11.18 -20.55 9.75
CA THR A 58 11.19 -21.79 8.97
C THR A 58 11.72 -21.54 7.56
N LYS A 59 12.94 -21.99 7.27
CA LYS A 59 13.50 -22.00 5.91
C LYS A 59 13.59 -23.43 5.40
N LEU A 60 12.63 -23.82 4.56
CA LEU A 60 12.56 -25.16 3.97
C LEU A 60 13.40 -25.30 2.69
N PHE A 61 13.72 -24.18 2.03
CA PHE A 61 14.41 -24.15 0.74
C PHE A 61 15.43 -23.01 0.68
N ASP A 62 16.40 -23.16 -0.22
CA ASP A 62 17.38 -22.13 -0.52
C ASP A 62 16.73 -20.90 -1.19
N LYS A 63 17.38 -19.74 -1.04
CA LYS A 63 16.84 -18.48 -1.53
C LYS A 63 17.10 -18.34 -3.03
N ILE A 64 16.08 -17.92 -3.77
CA ILE A 64 16.23 -17.51 -5.18
C ILE A 64 17.01 -16.19 -5.36
N SER A 65 17.36 -15.48 -4.26
CA SER A 65 18.12 -14.23 -4.32
C SER A 65 19.45 -14.37 -5.04
N ASP A 66 20.09 -15.53 -4.93
CA ASP A 66 21.42 -15.77 -5.48
C ASP A 66 21.38 -15.78 -7.02
N TYR A 67 20.32 -16.36 -7.60
CA TYR A 67 20.03 -16.27 -9.03
C TYR A 67 19.91 -14.82 -9.50
N PHE A 68 19.14 -13.99 -8.78
CA PHE A 68 18.96 -12.58 -9.16
C PHE A 68 20.24 -11.77 -9.03
N LEU A 69 21.07 -12.03 -8.01
CA LEU A 69 22.36 -11.37 -7.84
C LEU A 69 23.32 -11.70 -8.98
N GLU A 70 23.40 -12.98 -9.36
CA GLU A 70 24.27 -13.41 -10.45
C GLU A 70 23.81 -12.86 -11.82
N THR A 71 22.50 -12.82 -12.01
CA THR A 71 21.90 -12.60 -13.33
C THR A 71 21.63 -11.13 -13.64
N SER A 72 21.43 -10.27 -12.63
CA SER A 72 21.01 -8.87 -12.84
C SER A 72 21.97 -8.06 -13.68
N TYR A 73 23.29 -8.26 -13.51
CA TYR A 73 24.27 -7.61 -14.38
C TYR A 73 24.48 -8.36 -15.69
N LYS A 74 24.59 -9.69 -15.64
CA LYS A 74 24.93 -10.52 -16.81
C LYS A 74 23.85 -10.51 -17.90
N LEU A 75 22.57 -10.58 -17.50
CA LEU A 75 21.43 -10.60 -18.43
C LEU A 75 20.72 -9.24 -18.48
N GLY A 76 20.49 -8.60 -17.32
CA GLY A 76 19.74 -7.33 -17.25
C GLY A 76 20.58 -6.06 -17.43
N GLY A 77 21.91 -6.16 -17.48
CA GLY A 77 22.83 -5.05 -17.74
C GLY A 77 22.88 -3.95 -16.66
N GLY A 78 22.23 -4.15 -15.52
CA GLY A 78 22.09 -3.12 -14.47
C GLY A 78 22.82 -3.47 -13.17
N HIS A 79 23.43 -2.46 -12.55
CA HIS A 79 24.07 -2.60 -11.23
C HIS A 79 23.07 -2.50 -10.06
N ASN A 80 21.92 -1.86 -10.28
CA ASN A 80 20.86 -1.80 -9.29
C ASN A 80 19.95 -3.01 -9.43
N VAL A 81 20.25 -4.06 -8.66
CA VAL A 81 19.53 -5.35 -8.68
C VAL A 81 18.03 -5.18 -8.46
N VAL A 82 17.60 -4.26 -7.57
CA VAL A 82 16.17 -4.01 -7.32
C VAL A 82 15.50 -3.47 -8.58
N ASN A 83 16.11 -2.47 -9.23
CA ASN A 83 15.56 -1.89 -10.45
C ASN A 83 15.52 -2.90 -11.61
N VAL A 84 16.57 -3.73 -11.75
CA VAL A 84 16.60 -4.78 -12.79
C VAL A 84 15.51 -5.82 -12.54
N ILE A 85 15.28 -6.22 -11.28
CA ILE A 85 14.17 -7.13 -10.97
C ILE A 85 12.83 -6.50 -11.35
N LEU A 86 12.59 -5.25 -10.96
CA LEU A 86 11.30 -4.59 -11.20
C LEU A 86 10.99 -4.40 -12.69
N VAL A 87 11.99 -4.08 -13.50
CA VAL A 87 11.76 -3.68 -14.91
C VAL A 87 11.96 -4.85 -15.89
N ASP A 88 12.93 -5.73 -15.63
CA ASP A 88 13.32 -6.78 -16.58
C ASP A 88 12.79 -8.16 -16.17
N MET A 89 13.17 -8.63 -14.98
CA MET A 89 12.83 -10.00 -14.53
C MET A 89 11.36 -10.16 -14.11
N ARG A 90 10.79 -9.12 -13.50
CA ARG A 90 9.41 -9.04 -13.01
C ARG A 90 8.68 -7.82 -13.57
N GLY A 91 9.03 -7.41 -14.80
CA GLY A 91 8.45 -6.26 -15.49
C GLY A 91 6.92 -6.31 -15.61
N LEU A 92 6.34 -7.51 -15.71
CA LEU A 92 4.88 -7.68 -15.78
C LEU A 92 4.16 -7.19 -14.52
N ASP A 93 4.73 -7.43 -13.33
CA ASP A 93 4.15 -6.96 -12.07
C ASP A 93 4.11 -5.42 -12.06
N THR A 94 5.21 -4.78 -12.48
CA THR A 94 5.34 -3.31 -12.56
C THR A 94 4.38 -2.69 -13.59
N ILE A 95 4.18 -3.34 -14.74
CA ILE A 95 3.21 -2.86 -15.74
C ILE A 95 1.79 -2.83 -15.12
N PHE A 96 1.40 -3.89 -14.40
CA PHE A 96 0.07 -3.91 -13.78
C PHE A 96 -0.04 -2.97 -12.58
N GLU A 97 1.02 -2.73 -11.82
CA GLU A 97 1.05 -1.68 -10.79
C GLU A 97 0.79 -0.29 -11.40
N ILE A 98 1.44 0.04 -12.52
CA ILE A 98 1.24 1.31 -13.23
C ILE A 98 -0.20 1.41 -13.77
N VAL A 99 -0.75 0.32 -14.30
CA VAL A 99 -2.15 0.26 -14.75
C VAL A 99 -3.11 0.54 -13.59
N VAL A 100 -2.90 -0.04 -12.41
CA VAL A 100 -3.72 0.21 -11.22
C VAL A 100 -3.67 1.69 -10.83
N LEU A 101 -2.48 2.30 -10.80
CA LEU A 101 -2.32 3.73 -10.52
C LEU A 101 -3.03 4.61 -11.58
N GLY A 102 -2.93 4.25 -12.85
CA GLY A 102 -3.63 4.93 -13.95
C GLY A 102 -5.14 4.87 -13.81
N ILE A 103 -5.70 3.69 -13.49
CA ILE A 103 -7.14 3.50 -13.25
C ILE A 103 -7.58 4.34 -12.05
N ALA A 104 -6.82 4.33 -10.95
CA ALA A 104 -7.14 5.14 -9.77
C ALA A 104 -7.17 6.65 -10.10
N ALA A 105 -6.21 7.14 -10.88
CA ALA A 105 -6.17 8.54 -11.32
C ALA A 105 -7.39 8.91 -12.19
N LEU A 106 -7.75 8.05 -13.15
CA LEU A 106 -8.96 8.24 -13.97
C LEU A 106 -10.24 8.21 -13.15
N ALA A 107 -10.34 7.30 -12.16
CA ALA A 107 -11.48 7.21 -11.26
C ALA A 107 -11.65 8.48 -10.42
N ILE A 108 -10.55 9.00 -9.84
CA ILE A 108 -10.57 10.27 -9.08
C ILE A 108 -11.02 11.43 -9.96
N TYR A 109 -10.47 11.54 -11.18
CA TYR A 109 -10.89 12.58 -12.12
C TYR A 109 -12.38 12.46 -12.50
N GLY A 110 -12.85 11.24 -12.75
CA GLY A 110 -14.26 10.94 -13.01
C GLY A 110 -15.17 11.38 -11.86
N LEU A 111 -14.82 11.03 -10.62
CA LEU A 111 -15.57 11.40 -9.42
C LEU A 111 -15.69 12.92 -9.24
N ILE A 112 -14.62 13.67 -9.52
CA ILE A 112 -14.60 15.13 -9.37
C ILE A 112 -15.38 15.81 -10.51
N LYS A 113 -15.14 15.43 -11.77
CA LYS A 113 -15.68 16.17 -12.92
C LYS A 113 -17.09 15.77 -13.30
N LEU A 114 -17.46 14.50 -13.16
CA LEU A 114 -18.78 14.01 -13.56
C LEU A 114 -19.87 14.34 -12.52
N ARG A 115 -19.51 14.51 -11.24
CA ARG A 115 -20.45 14.93 -10.18
C ARG A 115 -20.95 16.36 -10.40
N ASN A 116 -20.05 17.29 -10.75
CA ASN A 116 -20.39 18.70 -10.93
C ASN A 116 -21.29 18.98 -12.15
N LYS A 117 -21.37 18.05 -13.12
CA LYS A 117 -22.27 18.19 -14.27
C LYS A 117 -23.73 17.91 -13.90
N LYS A 118 -23.98 17.10 -12.87
CA LYS A 118 -25.32 16.66 -12.46
C LYS A 118 -26.06 17.67 -11.56
N GLU A 119 -25.36 18.65 -11.01
CA GLU A 119 -25.95 19.77 -10.24
C GLU A 119 -26.20 21.02 -11.10
N ALA A 120 -25.68 21.04 -12.34
CA ALA A 120 -25.81 22.16 -13.28
C ALA A 120 -26.87 21.92 -14.37
N GLU A 121 -27.56 20.76 -14.35
CA GLU A 121 -28.75 20.41 -15.11
C GLU A 121 -29.93 20.24 -14.15
#